data_AF-A0A1W9UQC0-F1
#
_entry.id   AF-A0A1W9UQC0-F1
#
_cell.length_a   1.000
_cell.length_b   1.000
_cell.length_c   1.000
_cell.angle_alpha   90.00
_cell.angle_beta   90.00
_cell.angle_gamma   90.00
#
_symmetry.space_group_name_H-M   'P 1'
#
loop_
_entity.id
_entity.type
_entity.pdbx_description
1 polymer ?
#
loop_
_entity_poly.entity_id
_entity_poly.type
_entity_poly.pdbx_seq_one_letter_code
_entity_poly.pdbx_strand_id
1 'polypeptide(L)'
;TQESQSGVLVLLAKQAIKVSRSYDLGSGASCMYSEHTDEECRFNLLNVEMNGRFFKRPEQIRKLLTLDLFKPNALQFPTLVLGDFFDSVWVSAHYQFQRKFVRLSPTFLRATYPSYFPILSRDRAYATDHIKLQAVHIDRSKLARKATLHLPIILEVEIQDNRVAVSAGHVLYP
;
A
#
# COMPACT_ATOMS: atom_id res chain seq x y z
N THR A 1 -5.82 -20.99 21.79
CA THR A 1 -4.69 -20.06 21.59
C THR A 1 -4.20 -20.28 20.18
N GLN A 2 -4.69 -19.51 19.21
CA GLN A 2 -4.29 -19.65 17.80
C GLN A 2 -3.15 -18.66 17.55
N GLU A 3 -1.93 -19.19 17.45
CA GLU A 3 -0.82 -18.49 16.84
C GLU A 3 -1.22 -18.12 15.41
N SER A 4 -1.52 -16.85 15.19
CA SER A 4 -1.69 -16.29 13.86
C SER A 4 -0.31 -16.29 13.21
N GLN A 5 -0.01 -17.29 12.38
CA GLN A 5 1.11 -17.23 11.45
C GLN A 5 0.93 -15.95 10.62
N SER A 6 1.77 -14.95 10.86
CA SER A 6 1.84 -13.77 10.00
C SER A 6 2.24 -14.27 8.61
N GLY A 7 1.42 -14.00 7.60
CA GLY A 7 1.80 -14.24 6.22
C GLY A 7 3.12 -13.53 5.92
N VAL A 8 3.99 -14.18 5.14
CA VAL A 8 5.20 -13.52 4.64
C VAL A 8 4.77 -12.62 3.50
N LEU A 9 4.78 -11.31 3.74
CA LEU A 9 4.62 -10.33 2.67
C LEU A 9 5.84 -10.37 1.76
N VAL A 10 5.59 -10.41 0.46
CA VAL A 10 6.62 -10.40 -0.57
C VAL A 10 6.39 -9.22 -1.49
N LEU A 11 7.49 -8.61 -1.94
CA LEU A 11 7.48 -7.57 -2.96
C LEU A 11 8.48 -7.95 -4.05
N LEU A 12 8.00 -7.90 -5.29
CA LEU A 12 8.83 -8.11 -6.48
C LEU A 12 8.78 -6.83 -7.31
N ALA A 13 9.95 -6.34 -7.69
CA ALA A 13 10.09 -5.15 -8.52
C ALA A 13 11.05 -5.43 -9.67
N LYS A 14 10.82 -4.77 -10.82
CA LYS A 14 11.79 -4.75 -11.92
C LYS A 14 12.89 -3.72 -11.66
N GLN A 15 12.55 -2.62 -11.01
CA GLN A 15 13.46 -1.55 -10.63
C GLN A 15 14.22 -1.87 -9.33
N ALA A 16 15.29 -1.12 -9.09
CA ALA A 16 16.08 -1.25 -7.87
C ALA A 16 15.29 -0.79 -6.63
N ILE A 17 15.20 -1.67 -5.64
CA ILE A 17 14.68 -1.37 -4.32
C ILE A 17 15.84 -0.86 -3.47
N LYS A 18 15.81 0.41 -3.07
CA LYS A 18 16.89 0.98 -2.23
C LYS A 18 16.83 0.48 -0.80
N VAL A 19 15.62 0.42 -0.26
CA VAL A 19 15.36 0.04 1.13
C VAL A 19 14.09 -0.80 1.15
N SER A 20 14.10 -1.85 1.97
CA SER A 20 12.93 -2.63 2.30
C SER A 20 12.89 -2.93 3.80
N ARG A 21 11.72 -2.83 4.42
CA ARG A 21 11.50 -3.08 5.85
C ARG A 21 10.14 -3.71 6.08
N SER A 22 10.04 -4.60 7.06
CA SER A 22 8.76 -5.17 7.50
C SER A 22 8.39 -4.68 8.89
N TYR A 23 7.11 -4.42 9.09
CA TYR A 23 6.52 -3.92 10.31
C TYR A 23 5.37 -4.82 10.75
N ASP A 24 5.34 -5.15 12.04
CA ASP A 24 4.20 -5.82 12.66
C ASP A 24 3.15 -4.77 13.06
N LEU A 25 1.93 -4.91 12.55
CA LEU A 25 0.78 -4.06 12.89
C LEU A 25 -0.05 -4.66 14.04
N GLY A 26 0.29 -5.86 14.49
CA GLY A 26 -0.33 -6.60 15.58
C GLY A 26 -1.54 -7.42 15.15
N SER A 27 -1.92 -8.41 15.97
CA SER A 27 -3.03 -9.34 15.69
C SER A 27 -2.89 -10.07 14.34
N GLY A 28 -1.64 -10.37 13.94
CA GLY A 28 -1.32 -11.05 12.68
C GLY A 28 -1.33 -10.15 11.44
N ALA A 29 -1.57 -8.84 11.59
CA ALA A 29 -1.43 -7.89 10.49
C ALA A 29 0.02 -7.44 10.33
N SER A 30 0.45 -7.22 9.09
CA SER A 30 1.81 -6.86 8.75
C SER A 30 1.83 -5.82 7.63
N CYS A 31 2.95 -5.11 7.52
CA CYS A 31 3.21 -4.15 6.46
C CYS A 31 4.65 -4.26 6.00
N MET A 32 4.89 -4.38 4.70
CA MET A 32 6.19 -4.31 4.08
C MET A 32 6.34 -2.99 3.35
N TYR A 33 7.28 -2.17 3.79
CA TYR A 33 7.68 -0.92 3.17
C TYR A 33 8.84 -1.15 2.20
N SER A 34 8.82 -0.43 1.09
CA SER A 34 9.95 -0.34 0.17
C SER A 34 10.06 1.04 -0.45
N GLU A 35 11.29 1.48 -0.68
CA GLU A 35 11.59 2.70 -1.42
C GLU A 35 12.08 2.33 -2.82
N HIS A 36 11.43 2.92 -3.83
CA HIS A 36 11.73 2.72 -5.24
C HIS A 36 12.30 4.00 -5.84
N THR A 37 13.30 3.83 -6.69
CA THR A 37 13.84 4.90 -7.51
C THR A 37 13.78 4.47 -8.97
N ASP A 38 13.36 5.38 -9.81
CA ASP A 38 13.67 5.40 -11.24
C ASP A 38 14.58 6.60 -11.52
N GLU A 39 15.06 6.75 -12.75
CA GLU A 39 15.89 7.89 -13.17
C GLU A 39 15.17 9.24 -12.95
N GLU A 40 13.83 9.25 -13.06
CA GLU A 40 13.01 10.46 -13.04
C GLU A 40 12.12 10.59 -11.80
N CYS A 41 11.92 9.52 -11.01
CA CYS A 41 10.99 9.57 -9.88
C CYS A 41 11.43 8.72 -8.68
N ARG A 42 11.03 9.16 -7.48
CA ARG A 42 11.17 8.36 -6.25
C ARG A 42 9.83 8.21 -5.57
N PHE A 43 9.47 7.00 -5.21
CA PHE A 43 8.21 6.71 -4.56
C PHE A 43 8.34 5.58 -3.54
N ASN A 44 7.41 5.57 -2.59
CA ASN A 44 7.31 4.54 -1.57
C ASN A 44 6.18 3.57 -1.92
N LEU A 45 6.37 2.30 -1.57
CA LEU A 45 5.35 1.28 -1.68
C LEU A 45 5.20 0.55 -0.35
N LEU A 46 3.99 0.52 0.18
CA LEU A 46 3.60 -0.27 1.34
C LEU A 46 2.68 -1.40 0.89
N ASN A 47 3.15 -2.65 1.02
CA ASN A 47 2.31 -3.85 0.89
C ASN A 47 1.75 -4.19 2.27
N VAL A 48 0.44 -4.29 2.42
CA VAL A 48 -0.25 -4.43 3.70
C VAL A 48 -1.14 -5.66 3.71
N GLU A 49 -1.06 -6.44 4.79
CA GLU A 49 -2.02 -7.51 5.08
C GLU A 49 -2.64 -7.25 6.45
N MET A 50 -3.96 -7.07 6.48
CA MET A 50 -4.72 -6.87 7.71
C MET A 50 -5.37 -8.18 8.15
N ASN A 51 -4.91 -8.75 9.25
CA ASN A 51 -5.44 -9.99 9.80
C ASN A 51 -6.01 -9.83 11.23
N GLY A 52 -6.73 -10.84 11.71
CA GLY A 52 -7.38 -10.88 13.03
C GLY A 52 -8.80 -10.33 13.04
N ARG A 53 -9.38 -10.16 14.23
CA ARG A 53 -10.76 -9.71 14.43
C ARG A 53 -10.97 -8.27 13.97
N PHE A 54 -12.13 -7.98 13.35
CA PHE A 54 -12.43 -6.67 12.77
C PHE A 54 -12.31 -5.48 13.75
N PHE A 55 -12.59 -5.67 15.04
CA PHE A 55 -12.43 -4.61 16.06
C PHE A 55 -10.97 -4.18 16.31
N LYS A 56 -9.98 -4.96 15.85
CA LYS A 56 -8.55 -4.60 15.95
C LYS A 56 -8.08 -3.66 14.84
N ARG A 57 -8.91 -3.46 13.79
CA ARG A 57 -8.55 -2.63 12.62
C ARG A 57 -8.23 -1.18 12.96
N PRO A 58 -8.98 -0.48 13.82
CA PRO A 58 -8.61 0.89 14.19
C PRO A 58 -7.23 0.99 14.86
N GLU A 59 -6.80 -0.04 15.60
CA GLU A 59 -5.46 -0.08 16.21
C GLU A 59 -4.38 -0.33 15.15
N GLN A 60 -4.60 -1.27 14.24
CA GLN A 60 -3.66 -1.57 13.14
C GLN A 60 -3.49 -0.39 12.18
N ILE A 61 -4.58 0.30 11.82
CA ILE A 61 -4.53 1.51 11.00
C ILE A 61 -3.76 2.62 11.73
N ARG A 62 -3.96 2.79 13.04
CA ARG A 62 -3.16 3.76 13.82
C ARG A 62 -1.68 3.41 13.79
N LYS A 63 -1.32 2.14 14.01
CA LYS A 63 0.07 1.66 13.93
C LYS A 63 0.70 1.94 12.56
N LEU A 64 -0.03 1.67 11.49
CA LEU A 64 0.38 1.97 10.11
C LEU A 64 0.66 3.47 9.92
N LEU A 65 -0.19 4.35 10.47
CA LEU A 65 -0.04 5.80 10.38
C LEU A 65 1.07 6.37 11.28
N THR A 66 1.45 5.66 12.33
CA THR A 66 2.53 6.05 13.26
C THR A 66 3.91 5.55 12.86
N LEU A 67 4.01 4.80 11.76
CA LEU A 67 5.31 4.40 11.21
C LEU A 67 6.18 5.64 10.97
N ASP A 68 7.48 5.50 11.21
CA ASP A 68 8.46 6.60 11.10
C ASP A 68 8.41 7.30 9.73
N LEU A 69 7.95 6.58 8.72
CA LEU A 69 7.71 7.02 7.34
C LEU A 69 6.77 8.24 7.23
N PHE A 70 5.86 8.41 8.18
CA PHE A 70 4.81 9.43 8.14
C PHE A 70 4.99 10.54 9.18
N LYS A 71 6.16 10.58 9.84
CA LYS A 71 6.54 11.66 10.77
C LYS A 71 6.75 12.97 10.00
N PRO A 72 6.45 14.15 10.61
CA PRO A 72 6.59 15.44 9.95
C PRO A 72 7.97 15.72 9.34
N ASN A 73 9.03 15.16 9.93
CA ASN A 73 10.42 15.38 9.52
C ASN A 73 10.95 14.30 8.56
N ALA A 74 10.14 13.32 8.18
CA ALA A 74 10.51 12.34 7.18
C ALA A 74 10.39 12.94 5.77
N LEU A 75 11.33 12.61 4.87
CA LEU A 75 11.20 12.94 3.45
C LEU A 75 9.94 12.26 2.89
N GLN A 76 8.91 13.05 2.59
CA GLN A 76 7.63 12.52 2.11
C GLN A 76 7.71 12.29 0.60
N PHE A 77 8.03 11.07 0.19
CA PHE A 77 7.89 10.63 -1.21
C PHE A 77 6.44 10.27 -1.51
N PRO A 78 5.96 10.46 -2.77
CA PRO A 78 4.71 9.89 -3.22
C PRO A 78 4.61 8.43 -2.77
N THR A 79 3.54 8.08 -2.07
CA THR A 79 3.44 6.79 -1.38
C THR A 79 2.20 6.04 -1.85
N LEU A 80 2.42 4.83 -2.37
CA LEU A 80 1.37 3.88 -2.71
C LEU A 80 1.22 2.86 -1.58
N VAL A 81 -0.01 2.65 -1.11
CA VAL A 81 -0.35 1.65 -0.09
C VAL A 81 -1.34 0.66 -0.70
N LEU A 82 -0.98 -0.60 -0.76
CA LEU A 82 -1.77 -1.65 -1.41
C LEU A 82 -1.73 -2.96 -0.64
N GLY A 83 -2.74 -3.81 -0.83
CA GLY A 83 -2.78 -5.16 -0.27
C GLY A 83 -4.16 -5.56 0.25
N ASP A 84 -4.21 -6.56 1.12
CA ASP A 84 -5.44 -7.11 1.67
C ASP A 84 -5.83 -6.42 2.98
N PHE A 85 -6.86 -5.59 2.95
CA PHE A 85 -7.34 -4.87 4.12
C PHE A 85 -8.40 -5.63 4.92
N PHE A 86 -8.82 -6.80 4.44
CA PHE A 86 -9.90 -7.64 4.99
C PHE A 86 -11.30 -7.00 5.02
N ASP A 87 -11.42 -5.69 5.30
CA ASP A 87 -12.69 -4.97 5.45
C ASP A 87 -12.63 -3.51 4.93
N SER A 88 -13.67 -3.11 4.20
CA SER A 88 -13.83 -1.76 3.60
C SER A 88 -14.14 -0.65 4.59
N VAL A 89 -14.99 -0.97 5.57
CA VAL A 89 -15.77 0.00 6.33
C VAL A 89 -14.86 0.72 7.30
N TRP A 90 -14.00 -0.02 7.99
CA TRP A 90 -13.10 0.54 9.01
C TRP A 90 -12.02 1.46 8.43
N VAL A 91 -11.45 1.10 7.28
CA VAL A 91 -10.45 1.95 6.61
C VAL A 91 -11.10 3.23 6.10
N SER A 92 -12.31 3.11 5.54
CA SER A 92 -13.08 4.28 5.06
C SER A 92 -13.52 5.21 6.19
N ALA A 93 -13.80 4.64 7.37
CA ALA A 93 -14.22 5.39 8.55
C ALA A 93 -13.06 6.04 9.34
N HIS A 94 -11.80 5.69 9.04
CA HIS A 94 -10.66 6.21 9.78
C HIS A 94 -10.23 7.60 9.25
N TYR A 95 -10.71 8.66 9.90
CA TYR A 95 -10.50 10.05 9.46
C TYR A 95 -9.04 10.41 9.16
N GLN A 96 -8.11 10.06 10.05
CA GLN A 96 -6.68 10.37 9.85
C GLN A 96 -6.09 9.68 8.62
N PHE A 97 -6.60 8.49 8.28
CA PHE A 97 -6.18 7.77 7.10
C PHE A 97 -6.71 8.44 5.84
N GLN A 98 -7.99 8.81 5.83
CA GLN A 98 -8.64 9.50 4.70
C GLN A 98 -8.07 10.90 4.43
N ARG A 99 -7.50 11.57 5.44
CA ARG A 99 -6.79 12.84 5.26
C ARG A 99 -5.44 12.71 4.57
N LYS A 100 -4.78 11.56 4.70
CA LYS A 100 -3.43 11.32 4.16
C LYS A 100 -3.46 10.56 2.83
N PHE A 101 -4.49 9.73 2.64
CA PHE A 101 -4.55 8.82 1.53
C PHE A 101 -5.87 8.91 0.78
N VAL A 102 -5.76 9.07 -0.54
CA VAL A 102 -6.86 8.97 -1.48
C VAL A 102 -6.96 7.52 -1.95
N ARG A 103 -8.18 6.99 -1.98
CA ARG A 103 -8.46 5.64 -2.48
C ARG A 103 -8.34 5.61 -4.01
N LEU A 104 -7.53 4.70 -4.54
CA LEU A 104 -7.37 4.47 -5.98
C LEU A 104 -8.30 3.38 -6.54
N SER A 105 -8.88 2.53 -5.69
CA SER A 105 -9.76 1.42 -6.10
C SER A 105 -11.24 1.73 -5.84
N PRO A 106 -12.16 1.66 -6.83
CA PRO A 106 -13.59 1.94 -6.66
C PRO A 106 -14.31 0.84 -5.86
N THR A 107 -15.34 1.26 -5.13
CA THR A 107 -15.83 0.60 -3.91
C THR A 107 -16.69 -0.66 -4.11
N PHE A 108 -17.51 -0.72 -5.16
CA PHE A 108 -18.58 -1.75 -5.27
C PHE A 108 -18.46 -2.69 -6.48
N LEU A 109 -17.80 -2.29 -7.57
CA LEU A 109 -17.74 -3.07 -8.82
C LEU A 109 -16.50 -3.98 -8.93
N ARG A 110 -15.72 -4.08 -7.85
CA ARG A 110 -14.36 -4.65 -7.86
C ARG A 110 -14.10 -5.59 -6.70
N ALA A 111 -15.04 -6.50 -6.47
CA ALA A 111 -14.82 -7.65 -5.61
C ALA A 111 -13.67 -8.50 -6.15
N THR A 112 -12.76 -8.88 -5.26
CA THR A 112 -11.56 -9.67 -5.56
C THR A 112 -11.58 -11.02 -4.85
N TYR A 113 -12.43 -11.18 -3.82
CA TYR A 113 -12.48 -12.39 -3.00
C TYR A 113 -13.92 -12.91 -2.83
N PRO A 114 -14.11 -14.23 -2.80
CA PRO A 114 -13.20 -15.27 -3.28
C PRO A 114 -13.07 -15.25 -4.81
N SER A 115 -11.94 -15.70 -5.36
CA SER A 115 -11.62 -15.52 -6.78
C SER A 115 -12.60 -16.19 -7.75
N TYR A 116 -13.16 -17.34 -7.40
CA TYR A 116 -14.16 -18.04 -8.22
C TYR A 116 -15.53 -17.36 -8.20
N PHE A 117 -15.91 -16.71 -7.10
CA PHE A 117 -17.18 -16.01 -6.96
C PHE A 117 -16.99 -14.70 -6.19
N PRO A 118 -16.44 -13.65 -6.83
CA PRO A 118 -15.99 -12.45 -6.13
C PRO A 118 -17.17 -11.65 -5.60
N ILE A 119 -17.30 -11.59 -4.28
CA ILE A 119 -18.37 -10.88 -3.57
C ILE A 119 -17.83 -9.81 -2.61
N LEU A 120 -16.56 -9.92 -2.19
CA LEU A 120 -15.91 -9.02 -1.26
C LEU A 120 -14.74 -8.27 -1.92
N SER A 121 -14.68 -6.95 -1.72
CA SER A 121 -13.54 -6.10 -2.09
C SER A 121 -12.61 -5.97 -0.88
N ARG A 122 -11.75 -6.97 -0.72
CA ARG A 122 -10.77 -7.05 0.37
C ARG A 122 -9.48 -6.32 0.02
N ASP A 123 -9.04 -6.51 -1.21
CA ASP A 123 -7.83 -5.90 -1.75
C ASP A 123 -8.09 -4.45 -2.13
N ARG A 124 -7.19 -3.56 -1.69
CA ARG A 124 -7.32 -2.11 -1.92
C ARG A 124 -5.99 -1.50 -2.26
N ALA A 125 -6.09 -0.37 -2.95
CA ALA A 125 -5.01 0.54 -3.20
C ALA A 125 -5.40 1.96 -2.81
N TYR A 126 -4.45 2.64 -2.19
CA TYR A 126 -4.51 4.00 -1.70
C TYR A 126 -3.21 4.72 -2.05
N ALA A 127 -3.25 6.02 -2.22
CA ALA A 127 -2.04 6.80 -2.43
C ALA A 127 -2.10 8.16 -1.74
N THR A 128 -0.93 8.73 -1.47
CA THR A 128 -0.82 10.14 -1.11
C THR A 128 -1.12 11.02 -2.32
N ASP A 129 -1.15 12.33 -2.09
CA ASP A 129 -1.04 13.29 -3.17
C ASP A 129 0.18 12.97 -4.06
N HIS A 130 0.12 13.38 -5.33
CA HIS A 130 1.14 13.16 -6.37
C HIS A 130 1.16 11.78 -7.04
N ILE A 131 0.19 10.91 -6.76
CA ILE A 131 -0.05 9.69 -7.54
C ILE A 131 -1.44 9.77 -8.18
N LYS A 132 -1.50 9.72 -9.50
CA LYS A 132 -2.75 9.73 -10.27
C LYS A 132 -3.02 8.34 -10.81
N LEU A 133 -4.25 7.87 -10.67
CA LEU A 133 -4.69 6.63 -11.28
C LEU A 133 -5.05 6.86 -12.75
N GLN A 134 -4.41 6.12 -13.65
CA GLN A 134 -4.71 6.15 -15.08
C GLN A 134 -5.71 5.06 -15.44
N ALA A 135 -5.40 3.83 -15.04
CA ALA A 135 -6.24 2.67 -15.33
C ALA A 135 -6.19 1.66 -14.21
N VAL A 136 -7.22 0.82 -14.15
CA VAL A 136 -7.31 -0.21 -13.14
C VAL A 136 -8.25 -1.31 -13.59
N HIS A 137 -7.76 -2.52 -13.53
CA HIS A 137 -8.50 -3.71 -13.91
C HIS A 137 -8.25 -4.85 -12.93
N ILE A 138 -9.16 -5.83 -12.94
CA ILE A 138 -9.03 -7.04 -12.16
C ILE A 138 -8.84 -8.19 -13.16
N ASP A 139 -7.77 -8.95 -13.00
CA ASP A 139 -7.58 -10.15 -13.79
C ASP A 139 -8.56 -11.23 -13.35
N ARG A 140 -9.58 -11.48 -14.19
CA ARG A 140 -10.62 -12.49 -13.99
C ARG A 140 -10.39 -13.76 -14.80
N SER A 141 -9.20 -13.93 -15.39
CA SER A 141 -8.85 -15.08 -16.21
C SER A 141 -9.01 -16.39 -15.43
N LYS A 142 -9.19 -17.49 -16.16
CA LYS A 142 -9.23 -18.84 -15.57
C LYS A 142 -7.92 -19.15 -14.83
N LEU A 143 -6.80 -18.62 -15.32
CA LEU A 143 -5.49 -18.79 -14.70
C LEU A 143 -5.44 -18.09 -13.33
N ALA A 144 -5.84 -16.82 -13.25
CA ALA A 144 -5.88 -16.07 -12.00
C ALA A 144 -6.75 -16.75 -10.95
N ARG A 145 -7.95 -17.21 -11.34
CA ARG A 145 -8.87 -17.92 -10.43
C ARG A 145 -8.28 -19.23 -9.89
N LYS A 146 -7.51 -19.95 -10.70
CA LYS A 146 -6.82 -21.18 -10.28
C LYS A 146 -5.59 -20.90 -9.41
N ALA A 147 -4.87 -19.82 -9.68
CA ALA A 147 -3.60 -19.52 -9.05
C ALA A 147 -3.76 -18.93 -7.63
N THR A 148 -4.84 -18.20 -7.36
CA THR A 148 -5.00 -17.44 -6.12
C THR A 148 -6.46 -17.38 -5.66
N LEU A 149 -6.66 -17.32 -4.34
CA LEU A 149 -7.96 -17.10 -3.71
C LEU A 149 -8.47 -15.65 -3.89
N HIS A 150 -7.58 -14.72 -4.21
CA HIS A 150 -7.87 -13.31 -4.48
C HIS A 150 -7.57 -13.00 -5.94
N LEU A 151 -8.49 -12.34 -6.64
CA LEU A 151 -8.23 -11.88 -8.00
C LEU A 151 -7.19 -10.74 -8.00
N PRO A 152 -6.15 -10.80 -8.84
CA PRO A 152 -5.16 -9.74 -8.94
C PRO A 152 -5.78 -8.41 -9.36
N ILE A 153 -5.42 -7.34 -8.65
CA ILE A 153 -5.69 -5.96 -9.07
C ILE A 153 -4.45 -5.45 -9.80
N ILE A 154 -4.64 -4.97 -11.02
CA ILE A 154 -3.60 -4.32 -11.81
C ILE A 154 -3.93 -2.84 -11.90
N LEU A 155 -2.96 -2.02 -11.52
CA LEU A 155 -3.06 -0.56 -11.44
C LEU A 155 -2.05 0.04 -12.40
N GLU A 156 -2.50 0.99 -13.19
CA GLU A 156 -1.64 1.89 -13.95
C GLU A 156 -1.72 3.26 -13.28
N VAL A 157 -0.58 3.75 -12.82
CA VAL A 157 -0.48 5.00 -12.07
C VAL A 157 0.58 5.89 -12.67
N GLU A 158 0.32 7.18 -12.67
CA GLU A 158 1.29 8.22 -12.97
C GLU A 158 1.78 8.82 -11.65
N ILE A 159 3.10 8.91 -11.50
CA ILE A 159 3.75 9.47 -10.31
C ILE A 159 4.33 10.83 -10.70
N GLN A 160 3.88 11.88 -10.02
CA GLN A 160 4.33 13.25 -10.27
C GLN A 160 5.30 13.67 -9.18
N ASP A 161 6.58 13.35 -9.31
CA ASP A 161 7.59 13.80 -8.34
C ASP A 161 8.06 15.23 -8.65
N ASN A 162 7.39 16.23 -8.08
CA ASN A 162 7.75 17.63 -8.31
C ASN A 162 8.98 18.10 -7.52
N ARG A 163 9.71 17.19 -6.86
CA ARG A 163 10.85 17.54 -6.01
C ARG A 163 12.14 17.50 -6.82
N VAL A 164 12.69 18.68 -7.07
CA VAL A 164 14.04 18.84 -7.62
C VAL A 164 15.04 18.44 -6.53
N ALA A 165 15.91 17.48 -6.82
CA ALA A 165 17.08 17.22 -5.98
C ALA A 165 17.94 18.49 -5.97
N VAL A 166 17.95 19.22 -4.87
CA VAL A 166 18.94 20.28 -4.67
C VAL A 166 20.28 19.58 -4.48
N SER A 167 21.09 19.55 -5.53
CA SER A 167 22.50 19.23 -5.37
C SER A 167 23.08 20.26 -4.42
N ALA A 168 23.50 19.84 -3.22
CA ALA A 168 24.17 20.69 -2.27
C ALA A 168 25.53 21.10 -2.88
N GLY A 169 25.50 22.15 -3.70
CA GLY A 169 26.69 22.74 -4.30
C GLY A 169 27.59 23.30 -3.21
N HIS A 170 28.84 22.84 -3.22
CA HIS A 170 30.05 23.48 -2.71
C HIS A 170 29.82 24.66 -1.74
N VAL A 171 29.97 24.38 -0.45
CA VAL A 171 30.34 25.43 0.50
C VAL A 171 31.84 25.65 0.36
N LEU A 172 32.23 26.59 -0.51
CA LEU A 172 33.54 27.23 -0.45
C LEU A 172 33.51 28.21 0.72
N TYR A 173 34.30 27.97 1.76
CA TYR A 173 34.63 29.02 2.73
C TYR A 173 35.91 29.74 2.27
N PRO A 174 36.00 31.07 2.50
CA PRO A 174 37.09 31.94 2.09
C PRO A 174 38.41 31.67 2.84
#